data_AF-A0A4R2HRK0-F1
#
_entry.id   AF-A0A4R2HRK0-F1
#
_cell.length_a   1.000
_cell.length_b   1.000
_cell.length_c   1.000
_cell.angle_alpha   90.00
_cell.angle_beta   90.00
_cell.angle_gamma   90.00
#
_symmetry.space_group_name_H-M   'P 1'
#
loop_
_entity.id
_entity.type
_entity.pdbx_description
1 polymer ?
#
loop_
_entity_poly.entity_id
_entity_poly.type
_entity_poly.pdbx_seq_one_letter_code
_entity_poly.pdbx_strand_id
1 'polypeptide(L)'
;MSIWRSAGVRATDLAEQELTGRLIGADRLSAISWGRDESAVRAKDTAVLVDADTATWASWNIYAVEFARETGAEIVRIDDHGITGAAFFEHVRQLRRPVVSSPKRDDTPLPPDLVRRPVVEPVPIWTWALVSRRDEPSRAVQAAIEALTSDITVDLSEGWLPADDPFRHS
;
A
#
# COMPACT_ATOMS: atom_id res chain seq x y z
N MET A 1 25.06 -4.85 9.42
CA MET A 1 23.90 -5.77 9.30
C MET A 1 22.76 -4.93 8.74
N SER A 2 22.41 -5.11 7.48
CA SER A 2 21.47 -4.22 6.77
C SER A 2 20.24 -5.03 6.36
N ILE A 3 19.31 -5.18 7.29
CA ILE A 3 17.96 -5.70 7.03
C ILE A 3 17.04 -4.48 7.00
N TRP A 4 16.24 -4.34 5.94
CA TRP A 4 15.30 -3.23 5.81
C TRP A 4 13.88 -3.77 5.69
N ARG A 5 12.93 -3.07 6.31
CA ARG A 5 11.51 -3.23 5.98
C ARG A 5 11.22 -2.30 4.80
N SER A 6 10.66 -2.84 3.74
CA SER A 6 10.25 -2.05 2.58
C SER A 6 8.77 -2.27 2.27
N ALA A 7 8.14 -1.20 1.80
CA ALA A 7 6.72 -1.09 1.54
C ALA A 7 6.50 -1.00 0.03
N GLY A 8 5.61 -1.81 -0.55
CA GLY A 8 5.29 -1.72 -1.98
C GLY A 8 6.51 -1.95 -2.86
N VAL A 9 7.20 -3.07 -2.59
CA VAL A 9 8.39 -3.49 -3.33
C VAL A 9 7.98 -4.11 -4.66
N ARG A 10 8.68 -3.77 -5.74
CA ARG A 10 8.49 -4.40 -7.06
C ARG A 10 9.51 -5.52 -7.30
N ALA A 11 9.11 -6.56 -8.02
CA ALA A 11 10.00 -7.65 -8.38
C ALA A 11 11.17 -7.15 -9.25
N THR A 12 10.90 -6.19 -10.16
CA THR A 12 11.94 -5.53 -10.96
C THR A 12 12.97 -4.80 -10.09
N ASP A 13 12.54 -4.04 -9.08
CA ASP A 13 13.45 -3.30 -8.18
C ASP A 13 14.35 -4.24 -7.37
N LEU A 14 13.80 -5.38 -6.92
CA LEU A 14 14.58 -6.41 -6.24
C LEU A 14 15.62 -7.05 -7.17
N ALA A 15 15.24 -7.31 -8.42
CA ALA A 15 16.13 -7.91 -9.40
C ALA A 15 17.30 -6.99 -9.74
N GLU A 16 17.03 -5.71 -10.02
CA GLU A 16 18.03 -4.70 -10.38
C GLU A 16 19.04 -4.42 -9.25
N GLN A 17 18.60 -4.55 -7.99
CA GLN A 17 19.45 -4.29 -6.81
C GLN A 17 20.09 -5.56 -6.21
N GLU A 18 19.94 -6.71 -6.85
CA GLU A 18 20.39 -8.01 -6.34
C GLU A 18 19.87 -8.31 -4.92
N LEU A 19 18.60 -7.97 -4.69
CA LEU A 19 17.91 -8.17 -3.43
C LEU A 19 16.97 -9.38 -3.50
N THR A 20 16.61 -9.87 -2.32
CA THR A 20 15.55 -10.86 -2.11
C THR A 20 14.54 -10.28 -1.12
N GLY A 21 13.26 -10.34 -1.49
CA GLY A 21 12.14 -9.98 -0.62
C GLY A 21 11.50 -11.22 0.00
N ARG A 22 11.18 -11.17 1.30
CA ARG A 22 10.32 -12.15 1.97
C ARG A 22 9.10 -11.45 2.56
N LEU A 23 7.92 -12.01 2.34
CA LEU A 23 6.67 -11.44 2.84
C LEU A 23 6.66 -11.47 4.37
N ILE A 24 6.34 -10.34 5.00
CA ILE A 24 6.19 -10.22 6.46
C ILE A 24 4.81 -9.74 6.87
N GLY A 25 3.93 -9.47 5.91
CA GLY A 25 2.55 -9.07 6.16
C GLY A 25 1.92 -8.44 4.92
N ALA A 26 0.61 -8.23 4.98
CA ALA A 26 -0.09 -7.40 4.01
C ALA A 26 -1.25 -6.66 4.69
N ASP A 27 -1.55 -5.47 4.18
CA ASP A 27 -2.70 -4.68 4.60
C ASP A 27 -3.78 -4.70 3.51
N ARG A 28 -5.03 -4.93 3.91
CA ARG A 28 -6.20 -4.64 3.07
C ARG A 28 -6.47 -3.16 3.16
N LEU A 29 -6.28 -2.44 2.06
CA LEU A 29 -6.52 -1.00 2.04
C LEU A 29 -8.03 -0.73 2.10
N SER A 30 -8.36 0.46 2.59
CA SER A 30 -9.73 0.92 2.76
C SER A 30 -9.84 2.34 2.22
N ALA A 31 -11.06 2.80 2.01
CA ALA A 31 -11.33 4.17 1.61
C ALA A 31 -11.77 4.99 2.83
N ILE A 32 -11.41 6.25 2.86
CA ILE A 32 -11.96 7.23 3.79
C ILE A 32 -13.00 8.07 3.05
N SER A 33 -14.16 8.23 3.66
CA SER A 33 -15.28 8.98 3.09
C SER A 33 -15.79 9.98 4.09
N TRP A 34 -16.32 11.09 3.59
CA TRP A 34 -17.09 12.02 4.40
C TRP A 34 -18.47 11.42 4.73
N GLY A 35 -18.96 11.70 5.94
CA GLY A 35 -20.27 11.26 6.43
C GLY A 35 -20.17 10.09 7.43
N ARG A 36 -21.21 9.25 7.45
CA ARG A 36 -21.35 8.13 8.41
C ARG A 36 -21.59 6.77 7.76
N ASP A 37 -21.53 6.69 6.44
CA ASP A 37 -21.73 5.44 5.71
C ASP A 37 -20.45 4.59 5.75
N GLU A 38 -20.48 3.52 6.54
CA GLU A 38 -19.38 2.56 6.69
C GLU A 38 -19.51 1.35 5.75
N SER A 39 -20.55 1.31 4.90
CA SER A 39 -20.75 0.21 3.97
C SER A 39 -19.60 0.09 2.97
N ALA A 40 -19.37 -1.13 2.49
CA ALA A 40 -18.33 -1.39 1.50
C ALA A 40 -18.53 -0.53 0.23
N VAL A 41 -17.42 -0.11 -0.37
CA VAL A 41 -17.40 0.63 -1.64
C VAL A 41 -16.64 -0.17 -2.68
N ARG A 42 -17.14 -0.19 -3.92
CA ARG A 42 -16.41 -0.86 -5.02
C ARG A 42 -15.18 -0.04 -5.40
N ALA A 43 -14.08 -0.71 -5.73
CA ALA A 43 -12.83 -0.07 -6.13
C ALA A 43 -13.02 1.00 -7.22
N LYS A 44 -13.81 0.69 -8.25
CA LYS A 44 -14.12 1.63 -9.34
C LYS A 44 -14.87 2.91 -8.92
N ASP A 45 -15.55 2.88 -7.77
CA ASP A 45 -16.32 4.00 -7.23
C ASP A 45 -15.48 4.82 -6.21
N THR A 46 -14.16 4.59 -6.16
CA THR A 46 -13.21 5.31 -5.31
C THR A 46 -12.33 6.28 -6.11
N ALA A 47 -11.67 7.18 -5.39
CA ALA A 47 -10.55 7.96 -5.89
C ALA A 47 -9.24 7.55 -5.20
N VAL A 48 -8.12 7.75 -5.88
CA VAL A 48 -6.76 7.62 -5.34
C VAL A 48 -6.01 8.93 -5.55
N LEU A 49 -5.27 9.35 -4.52
CA LEU A 49 -4.40 10.53 -4.62
C LEU A 49 -3.03 10.11 -5.14
N VAL A 50 -2.49 10.89 -6.07
CA VAL A 50 -1.14 10.73 -6.63
C VAL A 50 -0.39 12.04 -6.44
N ASP A 51 0.70 11.99 -5.67
CA ASP A 51 1.47 13.18 -5.34
C ASP A 51 2.51 13.52 -6.42
N ALA A 52 2.83 14.80 -6.59
CA ALA A 52 3.88 15.23 -7.51
C ALA A 52 5.29 14.80 -7.05
N ASP A 53 5.51 14.59 -5.75
CA ASP A 53 6.77 14.10 -5.19
C ASP A 53 6.94 12.59 -5.40
N THR A 54 7.64 12.26 -6.47
CA THR A 54 7.99 10.88 -6.82
C THR A 54 9.16 10.33 -6.01
N ALA A 55 9.83 11.10 -5.15
CA ALA A 55 10.89 10.59 -4.28
C ALA A 55 10.30 10.06 -2.97
N THR A 56 9.43 10.84 -2.33
CA THR A 56 8.80 10.46 -1.06
C THR A 56 7.67 9.45 -1.25
N TRP A 57 6.90 9.59 -2.32
CA TRP A 57 5.69 8.80 -2.56
C TRP A 57 5.82 7.82 -3.72
N ALA A 58 7.04 7.51 -4.16
CA ALA A 58 7.31 6.66 -5.33
C ALA A 58 6.46 5.38 -5.34
N SER A 59 6.57 4.55 -4.29
CA SER A 59 5.87 3.27 -4.20
C SER A 59 4.35 3.44 -4.17
N TRP A 60 3.85 4.46 -3.46
CA TRP A 60 2.41 4.74 -3.42
C TRP A 60 1.89 5.22 -4.76
N ASN A 61 2.59 6.14 -5.42
CA ASN A 61 2.17 6.71 -6.70
C ASN A 61 2.11 5.64 -7.80
N ILE A 62 3.11 4.73 -7.84
CA ILE A 62 3.09 3.60 -8.79
C ILE A 62 1.88 2.70 -8.52
N TYR A 63 1.67 2.33 -7.26
CA TYR A 63 0.53 1.51 -6.83
C TYR A 63 -0.82 2.16 -7.20
N ALA A 64 -1.01 3.42 -6.84
CA ALA A 64 -2.25 4.16 -7.04
C ALA A 64 -2.59 4.30 -8.53
N VAL A 65 -1.60 4.63 -9.37
CA VAL A 65 -1.80 4.76 -10.82
C VAL A 65 -2.19 3.42 -11.43
N GLU A 66 -1.54 2.32 -11.04
CA GLU A 66 -1.87 0.99 -11.55
C GLU A 66 -3.24 0.51 -11.07
N PHE A 67 -3.56 0.70 -9.79
CA PHE A 67 -4.86 0.38 -9.20
C PHE A 67 -5.99 1.08 -9.95
N ALA A 68 -5.84 2.39 -10.19
CA ALA A 68 -6.83 3.16 -10.93
C ALA A 68 -6.97 2.68 -12.37
N ARG A 69 -5.86 2.34 -13.05
CA ARG A 69 -5.89 1.83 -14.42
C ARG A 69 -6.66 0.52 -14.53
N GLU A 70 -6.50 -0.40 -13.57
CA GLU A 70 -7.11 -1.73 -13.65
C GLU A 70 -8.54 -1.79 -13.09
N THR A 71 -8.85 -0.97 -12.10
CA THR A 71 -10.18 -0.97 -11.45
C THR A 71 -11.13 0.07 -12.01
N GLY A 72 -10.62 1.14 -12.62
CA GLY A 72 -11.38 2.31 -13.03
C GLY A 72 -11.57 3.37 -11.94
N ALA A 73 -10.87 3.26 -10.81
CA ALA A 73 -10.84 4.31 -9.79
C ALA A 73 -10.30 5.63 -10.38
N GLU A 74 -10.73 6.75 -9.82
CA GLU A 74 -10.33 8.07 -10.29
C GLU A 74 -8.94 8.46 -9.77
N ILE A 75 -8.06 8.95 -10.66
CA ILE A 75 -6.76 9.53 -10.26
C ILE A 75 -6.94 11.02 -9.99
N VAL A 76 -6.65 11.44 -8.76
CA VAL A 76 -6.56 12.86 -8.37
C VAL A 76 -5.09 13.20 -8.12
N ARG A 77 -4.56 14.17 -8.86
CA ARG A 77 -3.18 14.63 -8.69
C ARG A 77 -3.12 15.75 -7.66
N ILE A 78 -2.17 15.65 -6.75
CA ILE A 78 -1.91 16.64 -5.68
C ILE A 78 -0.42 17.00 -5.66
N ASP A 79 -0.06 18.12 -5.05
CA ASP A 79 1.32 18.60 -4.90
C ASP A 79 1.63 19.11 -3.48
N ASP A 80 0.73 18.85 -2.53
CA ASP A 80 0.80 19.32 -1.15
C ASP A 80 1.29 18.24 -0.16
N HIS A 81 1.76 17.09 -0.67
CA HIS A 81 2.14 15.91 0.12
C HIS A 81 0.98 15.30 0.92
N GLY A 82 -0.27 15.65 0.59
CA GLY A 82 -1.49 15.28 1.30
C GLY A 82 -1.96 13.83 1.09
N ILE A 83 -1.04 12.87 0.96
CA ILE A 83 -1.35 11.43 0.87
C ILE A 83 -1.78 10.84 2.23
N THR A 84 -1.40 11.49 3.34
CA THR A 84 -1.79 11.09 4.70
C THR A 84 -2.03 12.30 5.60
N GLY A 85 -2.50 12.05 6.83
CA GLY A 85 -2.72 13.06 7.86
C GLY A 85 -3.84 14.06 7.55
N ALA A 86 -3.75 15.26 8.12
CA ALA A 86 -4.81 16.27 8.04
C ALA A 86 -5.09 16.75 6.61
N ALA A 87 -4.05 16.92 5.77
CA ALA A 87 -4.21 17.33 4.38
C ALA A 87 -4.99 16.29 3.55
N PHE A 88 -4.74 14.99 3.78
CA PHE A 88 -5.53 13.91 3.18
C PHE A 88 -7.02 14.02 3.54
N PHE A 89 -7.35 14.34 4.79
CA PHE A 89 -8.74 14.52 5.22
C PHE A 89 -9.43 15.71 4.54
N GLU A 90 -8.71 16.79 4.28
CA GLU A 90 -9.24 17.91 3.49
C GLU A 90 -9.54 17.49 2.04
N HIS A 91 -8.67 16.70 1.41
CA HIS A 91 -8.94 16.13 0.09
C HIS A 91 -10.21 15.26 0.09
N VAL A 92 -10.39 14.39 1.09
CA VAL A 92 -11.62 13.59 1.24
C VAL A 92 -12.86 14.48 1.32
N ARG A 93 -12.82 15.56 2.11
CA ARG A 93 -13.95 16.50 2.26
C ARG A 93 -14.27 17.23 0.95
N GLN A 94 -13.24 17.64 0.22
CA GLN A 94 -13.38 18.40 -1.03
C GLN A 94 -13.91 17.52 -2.17
N LEU A 95 -13.39 16.31 -2.31
CA LEU A 95 -13.78 15.39 -3.38
C LEU A 95 -15.19 14.82 -3.20
N ARG A 96 -15.67 14.73 -1.95
CA ARG A 96 -16.97 14.13 -1.58
C ARG A 96 -17.18 12.73 -2.17
N ARG A 97 -16.08 12.00 -2.36
CA ARG A 97 -16.02 10.62 -2.83
C ARG A 97 -15.11 9.83 -1.89
N PRO A 98 -15.31 8.51 -1.73
CA PRO A 98 -14.40 7.68 -0.96
C PRO A 98 -12.99 7.68 -1.57
N VAL A 99 -11.98 8.03 -0.77
CA VAL A 99 -10.58 8.10 -1.21
C VAL A 99 -9.80 6.96 -0.57
N VAL A 100 -9.15 6.12 -1.37
CA VAL A 100 -8.32 5.02 -0.83
C VAL A 100 -7.17 5.60 -0.01
N SER A 101 -7.06 5.15 1.23
CA SER A 101 -5.99 5.59 2.14
C SER A 101 -4.71 4.83 1.87
N SER A 102 -3.57 5.54 1.82
CA SER A 102 -2.27 4.89 1.79
C SER A 102 -2.02 4.05 3.06
N PRO A 103 -1.22 2.97 2.96
CA PRO A 103 -0.89 2.12 4.11
C PRO A 103 0.12 2.77 5.06
N LYS A 104 0.65 3.95 4.71
CA LYS A 104 1.56 4.69 5.59
C LYS A 104 0.80 5.10 6.84
N ARG A 105 1.22 4.54 7.97
CA ARG A 105 0.65 4.88 9.27
C ARG A 105 1.03 6.31 9.61
N ASP A 106 0.01 7.11 9.84
CA ASP A 106 0.08 8.45 10.39
C ASP A 106 -0.78 8.44 11.66
N ASP A 107 -0.27 9.03 12.74
CA ASP A 107 -0.94 8.99 14.05
C ASP A 107 -2.09 10.01 14.16
N THR A 108 -2.41 10.75 13.08
CA THR A 108 -3.55 11.67 13.09
C THR A 108 -4.86 10.90 13.26
N PRO A 109 -5.62 11.15 14.33
CA PRO A 109 -6.90 10.48 14.54
C PRO A 109 -7.88 10.77 13.41
N LEU A 110 -8.69 9.77 13.04
CA LEU A 110 -9.75 9.96 12.07
C LEU A 110 -10.78 10.98 12.61
N PRO A 111 -11.05 12.10 11.92
CA PRO A 111 -12.04 13.07 12.33
C PRO A 111 -13.45 12.46 12.42
N PRO A 112 -14.32 12.94 13.33
CA PRO A 112 -15.64 12.32 13.59
C PRO A 112 -16.64 12.48 12.44
N ASP A 113 -16.36 13.34 11.47
CA ASP A 113 -17.14 13.53 10.24
C ASP A 113 -16.65 12.66 9.07
N LEU A 114 -15.59 11.86 9.28
CA LEU A 114 -15.05 10.92 8.31
C LEU A 114 -15.18 9.48 8.82
N VAL A 115 -15.37 8.56 7.89
CA VAL A 115 -15.52 7.13 8.15
C VAL A 115 -14.62 6.30 7.26
N ARG A 116 -14.19 5.15 7.78
CA ARG A 116 -13.45 4.14 7.03
C ARG A 116 -14.42 3.15 6.40
N ARG A 117 -14.24 2.88 5.12
CA ARG A 117 -15.07 1.98 4.32
C ARG A 117 -14.21 0.88 3.72
N PRO A 118 -14.58 -0.41 3.87
CA PRO A 118 -13.92 -1.49 3.14
C PRO A 118 -14.00 -1.25 1.63
N VAL A 119 -12.90 -1.44 0.91
CA VAL A 119 -12.89 -1.43 -0.55
C VAL A 119 -13.03 -2.87 -1.05
N VAL A 120 -13.93 -3.11 -1.99
CA VAL A 120 -14.24 -4.42 -2.56
C VAL A 120 -14.24 -4.38 -4.09
N GLU A 121 -14.23 -5.54 -4.73
CA GLU A 121 -14.38 -5.67 -6.19
C GLU A 121 -13.40 -4.81 -7.02
N PRO A 122 -12.07 -5.06 -6.92
CA PRO A 122 -11.40 -6.00 -6.01
C PRO A 122 -10.93 -5.34 -4.69
N VAL A 123 -10.49 -6.14 -3.71
CA VAL A 123 -9.91 -5.64 -2.46
C VAL A 123 -8.46 -5.20 -2.70
N PRO A 124 -8.10 -3.90 -2.59
CA PRO A 124 -6.71 -3.46 -2.73
C PRO A 124 -5.84 -3.99 -1.59
N ILE A 125 -4.77 -4.72 -1.92
CA ILE A 125 -3.79 -5.24 -0.97
C ILE A 125 -2.48 -4.48 -1.10
N TRP A 126 -1.83 -4.22 0.03
CA TRP A 126 -0.46 -3.73 0.09
C TRP A 126 0.44 -4.71 0.82
N THR A 127 1.49 -5.19 0.17
CA THR A 127 2.43 -6.15 0.74
C THR A 127 3.58 -5.45 1.47
N TRP A 128 4.05 -6.10 2.53
CA TRP A 128 5.22 -5.69 3.30
C TRP A 128 6.31 -6.74 3.16
N ALA A 129 7.49 -6.32 2.73
CA ALA A 129 8.62 -7.21 2.53
C ALA A 129 9.75 -6.91 3.52
N LEU A 130 10.32 -7.97 4.07
CA LEU A 130 11.68 -7.94 4.59
C LEU A 130 12.65 -8.09 3.43
N VAL A 131 13.51 -7.10 3.24
CA VAL A 131 14.45 -7.08 2.11
C VAL A 131 15.87 -7.27 2.62
N SER A 132 16.60 -8.14 1.95
CA SER A 132 17.99 -8.48 2.22
C SER A 132 18.76 -8.65 0.91
N ARG A 133 20.09 -8.60 0.97
CA ARG A 133 20.93 -8.94 -0.19
C ARG A 133 20.73 -10.41 -0.56
N ARG A 134 20.70 -10.70 -1.85
CA ARG A 134 20.54 -12.07 -2.36
C ARG A 134 21.67 -12.98 -1.91
N ASP A 135 22.89 -12.44 -1.82
CA ASP A 135 24.11 -13.14 -1.44
C ASP A 135 24.49 -12.94 0.04
N GLU A 136 23.55 -12.54 0.91
CA GLU A 136 23.80 -12.21 2.32
C GLU A 136 24.65 -13.30 3.04
N PRO A 137 25.92 -13.01 3.38
CA PRO A 137 26.84 -14.04 3.87
C PRO A 137 26.74 -14.27 5.39
N SER A 138 26.10 -13.37 6.14
CA SER A 138 26.04 -13.46 7.59
C SER A 138 25.01 -14.47 8.06
N ARG A 139 25.47 -15.55 8.71
CA ARG A 139 24.59 -16.55 9.34
C ARG A 139 23.65 -15.95 10.37
N ALA A 140 24.09 -14.92 11.11
CA ALA A 140 23.24 -14.23 12.08
C ALA A 140 22.09 -13.48 11.39
N VAL A 141 22.36 -12.88 10.22
CA VAL A 141 21.33 -12.21 9.41
C VAL A 141 20.36 -13.22 8.83
N GLN A 142 20.87 -14.30 8.25
CA GLN A 142 20.04 -15.38 7.71
C GLN A 142 19.12 -15.98 8.78
N ALA A 143 19.64 -16.24 9.99
CA ALA A 143 18.84 -16.74 11.10
C ALA A 143 17.77 -15.73 11.54
N ALA A 144 18.08 -14.43 11.57
CA ALA A 144 17.11 -13.39 11.88
C ALA A 144 16.02 -13.29 10.80
N ILE A 145 16.38 -13.37 9.52
CA ILE A 145 15.43 -13.38 8.40
C ILE A 145 14.47 -14.56 8.54
N GLU A 146 14.99 -15.75 8.79
CA GLU A 146 14.18 -16.95 8.96
C GLU A 146 13.24 -16.82 10.16
N ALA A 147 13.75 -16.42 11.33
CA ALA A 147 12.94 -16.24 12.53
C ALA A 147 11.83 -15.17 12.38
N LEU A 148 12.04 -14.18 11.50
CA LEU A 148 11.04 -13.14 11.23
C LEU A 148 10.03 -13.52 10.13
N THR A 149 10.26 -14.62 9.39
CA THR A 149 9.46 -14.95 8.20
C THR A 149 8.84 -16.35 8.21
N SER A 150 9.35 -17.29 9.00
CA SER A 150 8.97 -18.72 8.95
C SER A 150 7.49 -18.99 9.21
N ASP A 151 6.84 -18.21 10.09
CA ASP A 151 5.45 -18.44 10.51
C ASP A 151 4.46 -17.42 9.92
N ILE A 152 4.90 -16.62 8.95
CA ILE A 152 4.05 -15.61 8.31
C ILE A 152 3.21 -16.27 7.21
N THR A 153 1.92 -16.44 7.49
CA THR A 153 0.93 -16.79 6.47
C THR A 153 0.06 -15.58 6.18
N VAL A 154 0.01 -15.16 4.93
CA VAL A 154 -0.82 -14.04 4.46
C VAL A 154 -1.70 -14.56 3.33
N ASP A 155 -3.01 -14.41 3.49
CA ASP A 155 -3.95 -14.73 2.43
C ASP A 155 -4.07 -13.56 1.45
N LEU A 156 -3.53 -13.76 0.24
CA LEU A 156 -3.55 -12.82 -0.88
C LEU A 156 -4.58 -13.22 -1.95
N SER A 157 -5.27 -14.34 -1.79
CA SER A 157 -5.98 -15.04 -2.88
C SER A 157 -7.20 -14.30 -3.46
N GLU A 158 -7.82 -13.41 -2.67
CA GLU A 158 -9.01 -12.64 -3.08
C GLU A 158 -8.72 -11.15 -3.30
N GLY A 159 -7.44 -10.76 -3.25
CA GLY A 159 -6.99 -9.38 -3.32
C GLY A 159 -6.48 -8.95 -4.69
N TRP A 160 -6.50 -7.64 -4.92
CA TRP A 160 -5.77 -7.02 -6.02
C TRP A 160 -4.38 -6.59 -5.54
N LEU A 161 -3.38 -6.96 -6.34
CA LEU A 161 -1.98 -6.59 -6.20
C LEU A 161 -1.48 -6.04 -7.54
N PRO A 162 -0.55 -5.08 -7.53
CA PRO A 162 0.16 -4.66 -8.74
C PRO A 162 0.75 -5.85 -9.50
N ALA A 163 0.80 -5.78 -10.82
CA ALA A 163 1.30 -6.83 -11.69
C ALA A 163 2.76 -7.22 -11.38
N ASP A 164 3.58 -6.25 -10.96
CA ASP A 164 4.99 -6.43 -10.59
C ASP A 164 5.19 -6.65 -9.08
N ASP A 165 4.13 -6.93 -8.31
CA ASP A 165 4.28 -7.34 -6.91
C ASP A 165 4.92 -8.75 -6.84
N PRO A 166 6.05 -8.92 -6.13
CA PRO A 166 6.79 -10.18 -6.09
C PRO A 166 6.02 -11.31 -5.41
N PHE A 167 4.95 -11.01 -4.69
CA PHE A 167 4.15 -11.98 -3.96
C PHE A 167 2.80 -12.29 -4.61
N ARG A 168 2.51 -11.72 -5.79
CA ARG A 168 1.23 -11.90 -6.51
C ARG A 168 0.87 -13.35 -6.83
N HIS A 169 1.86 -14.24 -6.93
CA HIS A 169 1.68 -15.66 -7.27
C HIS A 169 2.07 -16.61 -6.12
N SER A 170 2.16 -16.10 -4.89
CA SER A 170 2.55 -16.88 -3.71
C SER A 170 1.43 -17.78 -3.21
#